data_AF-W8RP87-F1
#
_entry.id   AF-W8RP87-F1
#
_cell.length_a   1.000
_cell.length_b   1.000
_cell.length_c   1.000
_cell.angle_alpha   90.00
_cell.angle_beta   90.00
_cell.angle_gamma   90.00
#
_symmetry.space_group_name_H-M   'P 1'
#
loop_
_entity.id
_entity.type
_entity.pdbx_description
1 polymer ?
#
loop_
_entity_poly.entity_id
_entity_poly.type
_entity_poly.pdbx_seq_one_letter_code
_entity_poly.pdbx_strand_id
1 'polypeptide(L)'
;MRRLATLALAAAMALPVPMAATAQSEAETEFMMGLMEAMNQLSVRFNREVCGFVLVDDAGNFSSTKVSWGGHASCASLPLQQGATVVSSWHTHAAWARQYDNEVPSIQDVEGDMRMGVNGWVGTPGGRLWFVHGRSGTIRQVCGPDCLPSDPASVNEVHSAPNQTYTLDGLYARFGRSR
;
A
#
# COMPACT_ATOMS: atom_id res chain seq x y z
N MET A 1 -0.86 69.00 -22.95
CA MET A 1 -0.06 68.41 -21.84
C MET A 1 -0.68 67.07 -21.45
N ARG A 2 -0.14 65.93 -21.93
CA ARG A 2 -0.60 64.59 -21.54
C ARG A 2 0.37 64.04 -20.48
N ARG A 3 -0.12 63.76 -19.27
CA ARG A 3 0.66 63.09 -18.22
C ARG A 3 0.55 61.57 -18.42
N LEU A 4 1.69 60.93 -18.65
CA LEU A 4 1.87 59.48 -18.59
C LEU A 4 1.96 59.08 -17.11
N ALA A 5 1.12 58.15 -16.67
CA ALA A 5 1.27 57.48 -15.37
C ALA A 5 1.76 56.06 -15.62
N THR A 6 2.98 55.80 -15.18
CA THR A 6 3.72 54.54 -15.29
C THR A 6 3.10 53.51 -14.35
N LEU A 7 2.63 52.37 -14.87
CA LEU A 7 2.29 51.21 -14.05
C LEU A 7 3.57 50.44 -13.70
N ALA A 8 3.91 50.38 -12.41
CA ALA A 8 4.95 49.52 -11.90
C ALA A 8 4.40 48.08 -11.78
N LEU A 9 5.02 47.15 -12.52
CA LEU A 9 4.70 45.72 -12.47
C LEU A 9 5.49 45.09 -11.32
N ALA A 10 4.80 44.71 -10.23
CA ALA A 10 5.41 43.96 -9.14
C ALA A 10 5.55 42.48 -9.55
N ALA A 11 6.80 42.01 -9.70
CA ALA A 11 7.09 40.62 -9.93
C ALA A 11 6.97 39.84 -8.61
N ALA A 12 5.98 38.96 -8.51
CA ALA A 12 5.84 38.03 -7.40
C ALA A 12 6.87 36.90 -7.55
N MET A 13 7.87 36.87 -6.67
CA MET A 13 8.77 35.71 -6.52
C MET A 13 7.97 34.56 -5.89
N ALA A 14 7.73 33.50 -6.68
CA ALA A 14 7.20 32.25 -6.17
C ALA A 14 8.32 31.52 -5.39
N LEU A 15 8.16 31.41 -4.07
CA LEU A 15 9.01 30.55 -3.24
C LEU A 15 8.61 29.09 -3.48
N PRO A 16 9.56 28.15 -3.65
CA PRO A 16 9.24 26.73 -3.71
C PRO A 16 8.72 26.28 -2.34
N VAL A 17 7.49 25.75 -2.32
CA VAL A 17 6.89 25.15 -1.13
C VAL A 17 7.59 23.80 -0.90
N PRO A 18 8.12 23.51 0.30
CA PRO A 18 8.68 22.20 0.59
C PRO A 18 7.58 21.15 0.47
N MET A 19 7.79 20.12 -0.34
CA MET A 19 6.91 18.95 -0.36
C MET A 19 7.04 18.28 1.01
N ALA A 20 6.10 18.59 1.91
CA ALA A 20 5.86 17.80 3.10
C ALA A 20 5.72 16.33 2.67
N ALA A 21 6.17 15.39 3.49
CA ALA A 21 5.89 13.97 3.30
C ALA A 21 4.37 13.81 3.17
N THR A 22 3.88 13.69 1.95
CA THR A 22 2.45 13.69 1.67
C THR A 22 1.90 12.33 2.02
N ALA A 23 0.60 12.30 2.28
CA ALA A 23 -0.20 11.11 2.04
C ALA A 23 0.22 10.42 0.71
N GLN A 24 -0.11 9.13 0.60
CA GLN A 24 0.08 8.38 -0.64
C GLN A 24 -0.33 9.20 -1.86
N SER A 25 0.58 9.32 -2.83
CA SER A 25 0.29 10.10 -4.03
C SER A 25 -0.83 9.42 -4.83
N GLU A 26 -1.62 10.21 -5.53
CA GLU A 26 -2.63 9.66 -6.44
C GLU A 26 -1.99 8.75 -7.50
N ALA A 27 -0.82 9.14 -8.01
CA ALA A 27 -0.05 8.37 -8.99
C ALA A 27 0.45 7.02 -8.43
N GLU A 28 0.95 6.96 -7.19
CA GLU A 28 1.32 5.68 -6.58
C GLU A 28 0.07 4.82 -6.35
N THR A 29 -1.04 5.43 -5.93
CA THR A 29 -2.30 4.71 -5.74
C THR A 29 -2.82 4.11 -7.04
N GLU A 30 -2.78 4.85 -8.15
CA GLU A 30 -3.15 4.36 -9.48
C GLU A 30 -2.23 3.21 -9.94
N PHE A 31 -0.92 3.38 -9.77
CA PHE A 31 0.05 2.31 -10.05
C PHE A 31 -0.26 1.04 -9.25
N MET A 32 -0.57 1.20 -7.96
CA MET A 32 -0.87 0.09 -7.07
C MET A 32 -2.19 -0.59 -7.40
N MET A 33 -3.22 0.16 -7.81
CA MET A 33 -4.48 -0.41 -8.28
C MET A 33 -4.26 -1.33 -9.48
N GLY A 34 -3.54 -0.87 -10.50
CA GLY A 34 -3.25 -1.69 -11.69
C GLY A 34 -2.36 -2.90 -11.38
N LEU A 35 -1.34 -2.73 -10.53
CA LEU A 35 -0.49 -3.83 -10.09
C LEU A 35 -1.29 -4.89 -9.33
N MET A 36 -2.14 -4.47 -8.38
CA MET A 36 -2.91 -5.36 -7.53
C MET A 36 -4.06 -6.03 -8.26
N GLU A 37 -4.65 -5.40 -9.27
CA GLU A 37 -5.66 -6.06 -10.11
C GLU A 37 -5.10 -7.34 -10.75
N ALA A 38 -3.91 -7.25 -11.34
CA ALA A 38 -3.24 -8.41 -11.93
C ALA A 38 -2.73 -9.40 -10.86
N MET A 39 -2.06 -8.90 -9.82
CA MET A 39 -1.39 -9.77 -8.85
C MET A 39 -2.37 -10.47 -7.90
N ASN A 40 -3.46 -9.82 -7.48
CA ASN A 40 -4.45 -10.43 -6.59
C ASN A 40 -5.17 -11.59 -7.28
N GLN A 41 -5.50 -11.45 -8.58
CA GLN A 41 -6.08 -12.53 -9.38
C GLN A 41 -5.17 -13.76 -9.42
N LEU A 42 -3.87 -13.56 -9.65
CA LEU A 42 -2.91 -14.65 -9.73
C LEU A 42 -2.62 -15.25 -8.34
N SER A 43 -2.53 -14.41 -7.31
CA SER A 43 -2.34 -14.79 -5.91
C SER A 43 -3.42 -15.76 -5.45
N VAL A 44 -4.69 -15.39 -5.66
CA VAL A 44 -5.86 -16.22 -5.36
C VAL A 44 -5.83 -17.51 -6.19
N ARG A 45 -5.63 -17.40 -7.52
CA ARG A 45 -5.65 -18.58 -8.41
C ARG A 45 -4.62 -19.63 -8.02
N PHE A 46 -3.42 -19.21 -7.65
CA PHE A 46 -2.33 -20.12 -7.30
C PHE A 46 -2.24 -20.40 -5.80
N ASN A 47 -3.10 -19.78 -5.00
CA ASN A 47 -3.09 -19.84 -3.55
C ASN A 47 -1.71 -19.55 -2.94
N ARG A 48 -1.10 -18.44 -3.37
CA ARG A 48 0.24 -18.01 -2.93
C ARG A 48 0.29 -16.51 -2.83
N GLU A 49 0.85 -16.02 -1.74
CA GLU A 49 1.21 -14.61 -1.63
C GLU A 49 2.25 -14.23 -2.69
N VAL A 50 2.13 -13.02 -3.21
CA VAL A 50 3.04 -12.42 -4.17
C VAL A 50 3.48 -11.07 -3.62
N CYS A 51 4.77 -10.78 -3.66
CA CYS A 51 5.30 -9.56 -3.06
C CYS A 51 6.45 -8.92 -3.85
N GLY A 52 6.71 -7.66 -3.51
CA GLY A 52 7.82 -6.88 -4.05
C GLY A 52 7.96 -5.54 -3.33
N PHE A 53 8.70 -4.65 -3.98
CA PHE A 53 8.80 -3.24 -3.62
C PHE A 53 8.36 -2.37 -4.78
N VAL A 54 7.72 -1.26 -4.45
CA VAL A 54 7.51 -0.15 -5.39
C VAL A 54 8.75 0.71 -5.39
N LEU A 55 9.26 0.98 -6.59
CA LEU A 55 10.41 1.84 -6.85
C LEU A 55 9.93 3.12 -7.52
N VAL A 56 10.67 4.20 -7.30
CA VAL A 56 10.49 5.47 -8.01
C VAL A 56 11.81 5.88 -8.67
N ASP A 57 11.75 6.35 -9.92
CA ASP A 57 12.91 6.91 -10.61
C ASP A 57 13.03 8.44 -10.39
N ASP A 58 14.12 9.04 -10.90
CA ASP A 58 14.38 10.48 -10.76
C ASP A 58 13.34 11.37 -11.47
N ALA A 59 12.57 10.81 -12.41
CA ALA A 59 11.48 11.49 -13.10
C ALA A 59 10.13 11.32 -12.37
N GLY A 60 10.09 10.55 -11.27
CA GLY A 60 8.88 10.28 -10.50
C GLY A 60 8.03 9.12 -11.02
N ASN A 61 8.54 8.31 -11.96
CA ASN A 61 7.79 7.15 -12.48
C ASN A 61 7.87 5.97 -11.51
N PHE A 62 6.73 5.32 -11.29
CA PHE A 62 6.64 4.12 -10.46
C PHE A 62 6.91 2.85 -11.26
N SER A 63 7.59 1.90 -10.62
CA SER A 63 7.75 0.53 -11.10
C SER A 63 7.74 -0.44 -9.92
N SER A 64 7.60 -1.74 -10.18
CA SER A 64 7.78 -2.76 -9.16
C SER A 64 9.09 -3.51 -9.39
N THR A 65 9.73 -3.95 -8.31
CA THR A 65 10.75 -5.01 -8.41
C THR A 65 10.17 -6.24 -9.09
N LYS A 66 11.07 -7.11 -9.58
CA LYS A 66 10.67 -8.47 -9.97
C LYS A 66 9.89 -9.11 -8.81
N VAL A 67 8.72 -9.67 -9.12
CA VAL A 67 7.84 -10.29 -8.14
C VAL A 67 8.49 -11.52 -7.52
N SER A 68 8.28 -11.70 -6.21
CA SER A 68 8.60 -12.92 -5.49
C SER A 68 7.33 -13.72 -5.23
N TRP A 69 7.43 -15.05 -5.38
CA TRP A 69 6.32 -15.97 -5.13
C TRP A 69 6.50 -16.63 -3.77
N GLY A 70 5.67 -16.23 -2.83
CA GLY A 70 5.64 -16.72 -1.46
C GLY A 70 4.95 -18.08 -1.32
N GLY A 71 4.67 -18.43 -0.08
CA GLY A 71 3.79 -19.53 0.30
C GLY A 71 2.35 -19.04 0.52
N HIS A 72 1.58 -19.82 1.26
CA HIS A 72 0.18 -19.52 1.54
C HIS A 72 -0.02 -18.36 2.53
N ALA A 73 0.93 -18.10 3.43
CA ALA A 73 0.84 -17.08 4.48
C ALA A 73 2.22 -16.43 4.76
N SER A 74 3.02 -16.29 3.71
CA SER A 74 4.34 -15.66 3.79
C SER A 74 4.89 -15.32 2.42
N CYS A 75 5.46 -14.14 2.26
CA CYS A 75 6.28 -13.79 1.11
C CYS A 75 7.55 -13.05 1.54
N ALA A 76 8.65 -13.33 0.84
CA ALA A 76 9.90 -12.63 1.03
C ALA A 76 10.32 -12.01 -0.30
N SER A 77 10.35 -10.68 -0.35
CA SER A 77 10.79 -9.94 -1.53
C SER A 77 12.24 -10.26 -1.88
N LEU A 78 12.55 -10.20 -3.17
CA LEU A 78 13.93 -10.36 -3.65
C LEU A 78 14.81 -9.20 -3.14
N PRO A 79 16.14 -9.41 -3.01
CA PRO A 79 17.05 -8.34 -2.64
C PRO A 79 16.94 -7.15 -3.59
N LEU A 80 16.92 -5.95 -3.00
CA LEU A 80 16.91 -4.70 -3.75
C LEU A 80 18.23 -4.52 -4.50
N GLN A 81 18.15 -4.02 -5.73
CA GLN A 81 19.34 -3.58 -6.45
C GLN A 81 19.93 -2.35 -5.78
N GLN A 82 21.26 -2.25 -5.80
CA GLN A 82 21.97 -1.13 -5.22
C GLN A 82 21.55 0.19 -5.90
N GLY A 83 21.21 1.20 -5.10
CA GLY A 83 20.81 2.51 -5.60
C GLY A 83 19.32 2.65 -5.96
N ALA A 84 18.50 1.61 -5.77
CA ALA A 84 17.07 1.72 -5.97
C ALA A 84 16.41 2.60 -4.89
N THR A 85 15.53 3.51 -5.30
CA THR A 85 14.71 4.32 -4.39
C THR A 85 13.38 3.61 -4.15
N VAL A 86 13.19 3.09 -2.94
CA VAL A 86 11.96 2.38 -2.53
C VAL A 86 10.99 3.37 -1.89
N VAL A 87 9.73 3.33 -2.31
CA VAL A 87 8.65 4.13 -1.69
C VAL A 87 7.75 3.30 -0.78
N SER A 88 7.51 2.05 -1.16
CA SER A 88 6.66 1.14 -0.39
C SER A 88 7.02 -0.34 -0.64
N SER A 89 6.72 -1.17 0.35
CA SER A 89 6.56 -2.61 0.17
C SER A 89 5.17 -2.88 -0.42
N TRP A 90 5.00 -4.05 -1.03
CA TRP A 90 3.66 -4.53 -1.35
C TRP A 90 3.60 -6.05 -1.32
N HIS A 91 2.43 -6.57 -0.95
CA HIS A 91 2.13 -7.98 -1.13
C HIS A 91 0.63 -8.24 -1.29
N THR A 92 0.30 -9.44 -1.75
CA THR A 92 -1.05 -9.99 -1.71
C THR A 92 -1.12 -11.03 -0.60
N HIS A 93 -2.27 -11.16 0.04
CA HIS A 93 -2.66 -12.40 0.70
C HIS A 93 -3.00 -13.46 -0.37
N ALA A 94 -2.84 -14.73 -0.01
CA ALA A 94 -3.19 -15.87 -0.86
C ALA A 94 -4.72 -16.05 -0.99
N ALA A 95 -5.16 -17.21 -1.51
CA ALA A 95 -6.58 -17.55 -1.54
C ALA A 95 -7.15 -17.62 -0.12
N TRP A 96 -8.46 -17.45 0.01
CA TRP A 96 -9.13 -17.48 1.30
C TRP A 96 -8.88 -18.80 2.02
N ALA A 97 -8.58 -18.70 3.32
CA ALA A 97 -8.42 -19.86 4.17
C ALA A 97 -8.98 -19.62 5.57
N ARG A 98 -9.78 -20.58 6.04
CA ARG A 98 -10.54 -20.50 7.29
C ARG A 98 -9.68 -20.23 8.53
N GLN A 99 -8.42 -20.67 8.53
CA GLN A 99 -7.52 -20.52 9.68
C GLN A 99 -6.88 -19.13 9.81
N TYR A 100 -7.09 -18.23 8.85
CA TYR A 100 -6.55 -16.88 8.87
C TYR A 100 -7.65 -15.83 8.88
N ASP A 101 -7.35 -14.66 9.44
CA ASP A 101 -8.11 -13.45 9.20
C ASP A 101 -7.59 -12.82 7.91
N ASN A 102 -8.19 -13.21 6.80
CA ASN A 102 -7.64 -12.95 5.46
C ASN A 102 -7.79 -11.49 5.03
N GLU A 103 -8.64 -10.72 5.71
CA GLU A 103 -9.20 -9.46 5.19
C GLU A 103 -8.56 -8.20 5.78
N VAL A 104 -7.50 -8.35 6.58
CA VAL A 104 -6.71 -7.25 7.16
C VAL A 104 -5.22 -7.57 7.11
N PRO A 105 -4.31 -6.58 7.00
CA PRO A 105 -2.88 -6.83 7.17
C PRO A 105 -2.58 -7.53 8.50
N SER A 106 -1.55 -8.38 8.53
CA SER A 106 -1.07 -8.99 9.76
C SER A 106 -0.28 -7.98 10.61
N ILE A 107 -0.09 -8.31 11.89
CA ILE A 107 0.82 -7.54 12.77
C ILE A 107 2.23 -7.50 12.19
N GLN A 108 2.69 -8.63 11.63
CA GLN A 108 4.04 -8.78 11.09
C GLN A 108 4.27 -7.88 9.87
N ASP A 109 3.25 -7.66 9.05
CA ASP A 109 3.32 -6.76 7.89
C ASP A 109 3.58 -5.33 8.37
N VAL A 110 2.74 -4.86 9.30
CA VAL A 110 2.79 -3.49 9.81
C VAL A 110 4.10 -3.23 10.54
N GLU A 111 4.53 -4.15 11.41
CA GLU A 111 5.82 -4.01 12.07
C GLU A 111 7.00 -4.13 11.11
N GLY A 112 6.87 -4.91 10.05
CA GLY A 112 7.85 -5.04 8.98
C GLY A 112 8.09 -3.71 8.27
N ASP A 113 7.01 -3.10 7.79
CA ASP A 113 7.02 -1.78 7.15
C ASP A 113 7.59 -0.71 8.10
N MET A 114 7.18 -0.76 9.38
CA MET A 114 7.72 0.15 10.39
C MET A 114 9.21 -0.01 10.64
N ARG A 115 9.72 -1.23 10.72
CA ARG A 115 11.17 -1.48 10.88
C ARG A 115 11.97 -1.04 9.66
N MET A 116 11.41 -1.22 8.47
CA MET A 116 12.03 -0.79 7.22
C MET A 116 11.93 0.73 7.00
N GLY A 117 11.00 1.40 7.70
CA GLY A 117 10.74 2.83 7.52
C GLY A 117 10.08 3.16 6.18
N VAL A 118 9.45 2.18 5.53
CA VAL A 118 8.74 2.31 4.24
C VAL A 118 7.25 2.10 4.45
N ASN A 119 6.42 2.67 3.58
CA ASN A 119 5.00 2.35 3.59
C ASN A 119 4.74 0.94 3.03
N GLY A 120 3.51 0.44 3.17
CA GLY A 120 3.12 -0.86 2.63
C GLY A 120 1.74 -0.87 1.98
N TRP A 121 1.56 -1.85 1.09
CA TRP A 121 0.29 -2.12 0.40
C TRP A 121 -0.07 -3.60 0.50
N VAL A 122 -1.33 -3.90 0.84
CA VAL A 122 -1.80 -5.29 1.01
C VAL A 122 -3.09 -5.53 0.24
N GLY A 123 -3.05 -6.42 -0.74
CA GLY A 123 -4.23 -6.95 -1.44
C GLY A 123 -4.79 -8.18 -0.69
N THR A 124 -6.10 -8.30 -0.58
CA THR A 124 -6.77 -9.40 0.17
C THR A 124 -7.64 -10.26 -0.74
N PRO A 125 -7.92 -11.54 -0.39
CA PRO A 125 -8.76 -12.41 -1.20
C PRO A 125 -10.21 -11.94 -1.32
N GLY A 126 -10.77 -11.17 -0.39
CA GLY A 126 -12.08 -10.51 -0.54
C GLY A 126 -12.07 -9.30 -1.47
N GLY A 127 -10.93 -8.99 -2.10
CA GLY A 127 -10.80 -7.94 -3.09
C GLY A 127 -10.52 -6.55 -2.51
N ARG A 128 -10.17 -6.43 -1.22
CA ARG A 128 -9.81 -5.13 -0.60
C ARG A 128 -8.34 -4.80 -0.88
N LEU A 129 -8.06 -3.50 -0.93
CA LEU A 129 -6.71 -2.96 -0.90
C LEU A 129 -6.50 -2.14 0.37
N TRP A 130 -5.43 -2.43 1.08
CA TRP A 130 -5.00 -1.73 2.28
C TRP A 130 -3.72 -0.97 2.07
N PHE A 131 -3.61 0.15 2.77
CA PHE A 131 -2.40 0.94 2.90
C PHE A 131 -1.92 0.93 4.35
N VAL A 132 -0.61 0.73 4.53
CA VAL A 132 0.08 0.79 5.82
C VAL A 132 1.05 1.97 5.80
N HIS A 133 0.87 2.88 6.76
CA HIS A 133 1.79 3.99 6.94
C HIS A 133 2.98 3.56 7.79
N GLY A 134 4.16 3.47 7.16
CA GLY A 134 5.36 2.89 7.75
C GLY A 134 5.89 3.63 8.98
N ARG A 135 5.60 4.92 9.17
CA ARG A 135 6.10 5.63 10.36
C ARG A 135 5.18 5.53 11.56
N SER A 136 3.86 5.49 11.34
CA SER A 136 2.88 5.53 12.43
C SER A 136 2.26 4.18 12.74
N GLY A 137 2.38 3.19 11.84
CA GLY A 137 1.64 1.95 11.94
C GLY A 137 0.12 2.14 11.76
N THR A 138 -0.29 3.25 11.16
CA THR A 138 -1.69 3.49 10.81
C THR A 138 -2.02 2.71 9.54
N ILE A 139 -3.13 1.99 9.58
CA ILE A 139 -3.60 1.14 8.49
C ILE A 139 -4.93 1.73 8.02
N ARG A 140 -5.11 1.87 6.70
CA ARG A 140 -6.36 2.35 6.12
C ARG A 140 -6.71 1.54 4.89
N GLN A 141 -7.98 1.18 4.79
CA GLN A 141 -8.52 0.59 3.59
C GLN A 141 -8.60 1.66 2.49
N VAL A 142 -7.98 1.39 1.35
CA VAL A 142 -8.00 2.26 0.17
C VAL A 142 -9.21 1.94 -0.69
N CYS A 143 -9.53 0.66 -0.86
CA CYS A 143 -10.79 0.24 -1.46
C CYS A 143 -11.34 -1.05 -0.83
N GLY A 144 -12.67 -1.22 -0.92
CA GLY A 144 -13.44 -2.26 -0.23
C GLY A 144 -13.53 -3.58 -0.99
N PRO A 145 -14.47 -4.46 -0.59
CA PRO A 145 -14.69 -5.74 -1.25
C PRO A 145 -14.91 -5.60 -2.74
N ASP A 146 -14.48 -6.60 -3.49
CA ASP A 146 -14.66 -6.70 -4.95
C ASP A 146 -14.05 -5.55 -5.77
N CYS A 147 -13.20 -4.74 -5.13
CA CYS A 147 -12.41 -3.71 -5.81
C CYS A 147 -11.28 -4.33 -6.65
N LEU A 148 -10.64 -5.37 -6.13
CA LEU A 148 -9.67 -6.23 -6.81
C LEU A 148 -10.32 -7.60 -7.12
N PRO A 149 -9.77 -8.39 -8.05
CA PRO A 149 -10.27 -9.75 -8.30
C PRO A 149 -10.27 -10.59 -7.01
N SER A 150 -11.46 -11.00 -6.60
CA SER A 150 -11.71 -11.71 -5.35
C SER A 150 -11.69 -13.23 -5.51
N ASP A 151 -11.36 -13.94 -4.43
CA ASP A 151 -11.64 -15.35 -4.26
C ASP A 151 -13.14 -15.55 -3.96
N PRO A 152 -13.89 -16.31 -4.77
CA PRO A 152 -15.28 -16.64 -4.45
C PRO A 152 -15.45 -17.32 -3.08
N ALA A 153 -14.41 -18.00 -2.57
CA ALA A 153 -14.45 -18.62 -1.24
C ALA A 153 -14.39 -17.62 -0.09
N SER A 154 -14.02 -16.35 -0.33
CA SER A 154 -13.99 -15.28 0.69
C SER A 154 -15.33 -15.01 1.35
N VAL A 155 -16.45 -15.39 0.71
CA VAL A 155 -17.81 -15.31 1.31
C VAL A 155 -17.96 -16.18 2.56
N ASN A 156 -17.04 -17.13 2.77
CA ASN A 156 -17.01 -18.00 3.94
C ASN A 156 -16.19 -17.42 5.11
N GLU A 157 -15.76 -16.14 5.02
CA GLU A 157 -15.02 -15.49 6.10
C GLU A 157 -15.75 -15.57 7.43
N VAL A 158 -15.03 -16.04 8.45
CA VAL A 158 -15.55 -16.32 9.79
C VAL A 158 -15.20 -15.22 10.78
N HIS A 159 -14.20 -14.40 10.46
CA HIS A 159 -13.80 -13.25 11.26
C HIS A 159 -14.79 -12.09 11.08
N SER A 160 -14.84 -11.20 12.07
CA SER A 160 -15.68 -10.01 11.99
C SER A 160 -15.25 -9.12 10.82
N ALA A 161 -16.22 -8.48 10.18
CA ALA A 161 -15.96 -7.55 9.09
C ALA A 161 -14.89 -6.50 9.50
N PRO A 162 -13.89 -6.22 8.64
CA PRO A 162 -12.88 -5.22 8.96
C PRO A 162 -13.45 -3.80 9.11
N ASN A 163 -12.90 -3.04 10.06
CA ASN A 163 -13.05 -1.59 10.12
C ASN A 163 -12.24 -0.94 9.01
N GLN A 164 -12.64 0.23 8.50
CA GLN A 164 -11.89 0.89 7.42
C GLN A 164 -10.50 1.41 7.84
N THR A 165 -10.23 1.51 9.14
CA THR A 165 -8.95 1.96 9.69
C THR A 165 -8.56 1.17 10.92
N TYR A 166 -7.24 1.02 11.12
CA TYR A 166 -6.65 0.45 12.32
C TYR A 166 -5.41 1.24 12.73
N THR A 167 -5.10 1.20 14.03
CA THR A 167 -3.74 1.41 14.54
C THR A 167 -3.09 0.05 14.74
N LEU A 168 -1.76 0.00 14.89
CA LEU A 168 -1.07 -1.23 15.26
C LEU A 168 -1.65 -1.85 16.55
N ASP A 169 -1.92 -1.05 17.59
CA ASP A 169 -2.52 -1.56 18.83
C ASP A 169 -3.96 -2.08 18.60
N GLY A 170 -4.73 -1.44 17.73
CA GLY A 170 -6.05 -1.92 17.32
C GLY A 170 -5.99 -3.24 16.57
N LEU A 171 -4.92 -3.45 15.79
CA LEU A 171 -4.66 -4.70 15.10
C LEU A 171 -4.28 -5.81 16.09
N TYR A 172 -3.42 -5.52 17.06
CA TYR A 172 -3.13 -6.43 18.19
C TYR A 172 -4.41 -6.87 18.92
N ALA A 173 -5.31 -5.92 19.22
CA ALA A 173 -6.60 -6.23 19.84
C ALA A 173 -7.48 -7.12 18.95
N ARG A 174 -7.53 -6.87 17.63
CA ARG A 174 -8.27 -7.70 16.66
C ARG A 174 -7.77 -9.14 16.66
N PHE A 175 -6.46 -9.32 16.67
CA PHE A 175 -5.84 -10.65 16.72
C PHE A 175 -5.81 -11.28 18.13
N GLY A 176 -6.37 -10.61 19.14
CA GLY A 176 -6.37 -11.11 20.52
C GLY A 176 -4.97 -11.25 21.12
N ARG A 177 -4.01 -10.44 20.68
CA ARG A 177 -2.61 -10.47 21.12
C ARG A 177 -2.29 -9.24 21.97
N SER A 178 -1.43 -9.43 22.97
CA SER A 178 -0.76 -8.31 23.66
C SER A 178 0.49 -7.89 22.88
N ARG A 179 0.79 -6.60 22.95
CA ARG A 179 2.01 -6.01 22.41
C ARG A 179 3.17 -6.14 23.37
#